data_AF-A0A0L0F1C0-F1
#
_entry.id   AF-A0A0L0F1C0-F1
#
_cell.length_a   1.000
_cell.length_b   1.000
_cell.length_c   1.000
_cell.angle_alpha   90.00
_cell.angle_beta   90.00
_cell.angle_gamma   90.00
#
_symmetry.space_group_name_H-M   'P 1'
#
loop_
_entity.id
_entity.type
_entity.pdbx_description
1 polymer ?
#
loop_
_entity_poly.entity_id
_entity_poly.type
_entity_poly.pdbx_seq_one_letter_code
_entity_poly.pdbx_strand_id
1 'polypeptide(L)'
;FIYGIEVKTQIQDVLAVHSGLSVAPQQVRDTDGRLKVVLALTGTLDVDYRGSTYNIPVAVHLRDTFPYTRPRVAVVPTDDMLIKPGTHIKGSGEVTHAYLDQWSQQV
;
A
#
# COMPACT_ATOMS: atom_id res chain seq x y z
N PHE A 1 -15.88 -8.02 -9.49
CA PHE A 1 -14.95 -7.36 -8.56
C PHE A 1 -15.69 -7.11 -7.27
N ILE A 2 -15.19 -7.63 -6.14
CA ILE A 2 -15.87 -7.62 -4.83
C ILE A 2 -16.01 -6.21 -4.25
N TYR A 3 -15.27 -5.24 -4.79
CA TYR A 3 -15.26 -3.83 -4.38
C TYR A 3 -16.40 -3.01 -5.02
N GLY A 4 -16.98 -2.12 -4.23
CA GLY A 4 -18.00 -1.15 -4.67
C GLY A 4 -17.48 -0.13 -5.69
N ILE A 5 -18.40 0.65 -6.27
CA ILE A 5 -18.07 1.69 -7.26
C ILE A 5 -17.14 2.76 -6.66
N GLU A 6 -17.36 3.15 -5.40
CA GLU A 6 -16.56 4.15 -4.69
C GLU A 6 -15.07 3.80 -4.66
N VAL A 7 -14.74 2.55 -4.32
CA VAL A 7 -13.35 2.07 -4.27
C VAL A 7 -12.70 2.10 -5.65
N LYS A 8 -13.46 1.81 -6.71
CA LYS A 8 -12.93 1.87 -8.08
C LYS A 8 -12.58 3.31 -8.47
N THR A 9 -13.45 4.26 -8.14
CA THR A 9 -13.18 5.69 -8.38
C THR A 9 -11.94 6.14 -7.61
N GLN A 10 -11.85 5.81 -6.33
CA GLN A 10 -10.67 6.14 -5.51
C GLN A 10 -9.37 5.58 -6.10
N ILE A 11 -9.39 4.34 -6.60
CA ILE A 11 -8.21 3.75 -7.25
C ILE A 11 -7.87 4.52 -8.53
N GLN A 12 -8.86 4.87 -9.35
CA GLN A 12 -8.63 5.64 -10.58
C GLN A 12 -8.02 7.01 -10.28
N ASP A 13 -8.51 7.69 -9.24
CA ASP A 13 -7.98 9.00 -8.83
C ASP A 13 -6.52 8.89 -8.37
N VAL A 14 -6.18 7.86 -7.58
CA VAL A 14 -4.80 7.60 -7.15
C VAL A 14 -3.88 7.32 -8.34
N LEU A 15 -4.32 6.50 -9.30
CA LEU A 15 -3.54 6.17 -10.49
C LEU A 15 -3.39 7.35 -11.46
N ALA A 16 -4.34 8.30 -11.46
CA ALA A 16 -4.25 9.52 -12.26
C ALA A 16 -3.19 10.49 -11.71
N VAL A 17 -2.98 10.51 -10.38
CA VAL A 17 -1.98 11.35 -9.72
C VAL A 17 -0.60 10.68 -9.70
N HIS A 18 -0.55 9.35 -9.51
CA HIS A 18 0.69 8.60 -9.35
C HIS A 18 0.88 7.60 -10.51
N SER A 19 1.53 8.06 -11.58
CA SER A 19 1.80 7.26 -12.78
C SER A 19 2.77 6.09 -12.55
N GLY A 20 3.56 6.13 -11.47
CA GLY A 20 4.46 5.05 -11.05
C GLY A 20 3.75 3.87 -10.39
N LEU A 21 2.44 3.98 -10.11
CA LEU A 21 1.64 2.90 -9.52
C LEU A 21 0.84 2.15 -10.58
N SER A 22 0.64 0.86 -10.33
CA SER A 22 -0.22 -0.01 -11.12
C SER A 22 -1.10 -0.84 -10.19
N VAL A 23 -2.29 -1.22 -10.66
CA VAL A 23 -3.22 -2.05 -9.89
C VAL A 23 -3.27 -3.47 -10.47
N ALA A 24 -3.06 -4.48 -9.63
CA ALA A 24 -3.12 -5.88 -10.03
C ALA A 24 -3.59 -6.78 -8.87
N PRO A 25 -4.20 -7.93 -9.15
CA PRO A 25 -4.41 -8.97 -8.14
C PRO A 25 -3.05 -9.53 -7.67
N GLN A 26 -2.86 -9.64 -6.35
CA GLN A 26 -1.66 -10.21 -5.76
C GLN A 26 -2.03 -11.30 -4.75
N GLN A 27 -1.27 -12.40 -4.75
CA GLN A 27 -1.40 -13.45 -3.76
C GLN A 27 -0.60 -13.09 -2.51
N VAL A 28 -1.26 -12.92 -1.38
CA VAL A 28 -0.65 -12.57 -0.09
C VAL A 28 -0.98 -13.62 0.95
N ARG A 29 -0.08 -13.79 1.92
CA ARG A 29 -0.33 -14.63 3.08
C ARG A 29 -1.13 -13.84 4.12
N ASP A 30 -2.30 -14.34 4.48
CA ASP A 30 -3.14 -13.75 5.51
C ASP A 30 -2.70 -14.20 6.91
N THR A 31 -3.28 -13.62 7.96
CA THR A 31 -2.94 -13.87 9.37
C THR A 31 -3.20 -15.32 9.79
N ASP A 32 -4.11 -16.02 9.12
CA ASP A 32 -4.39 -17.45 9.31
C ASP A 32 -3.36 -18.37 8.60
N GLY A 33 -2.36 -17.78 7.94
CA GLY A 33 -1.32 -18.49 7.19
C GLY A 33 -1.75 -18.95 5.80
N ARG A 34 -3.02 -18.76 5.40
CA ARG A 34 -3.52 -19.13 4.07
C ARG A 34 -3.15 -18.08 3.04
N LEU A 35 -3.03 -18.51 1.79
CA LEU A 35 -2.83 -17.60 0.67
C LEU A 35 -4.18 -17.07 0.20
N LYS A 36 -4.31 -15.76 0.09
CA LYS A 36 -5.50 -15.07 -0.43
C LYS A 36 -5.10 -14.14 -1.56
N VAL A 37 -5.96 -14.01 -2.56
CA VAL A 37 -5.79 -13.01 -3.62
C VAL A 37 -6.45 -11.72 -3.15
N VAL A 38 -5.68 -10.64 -3.13
CA VAL A 38 -6.12 -9.29 -2.78
C VAL A 38 -5.87 -8.35 -3.95
N LEU A 39 -6.57 -7.22 -3.99
CA LEU A 39 -6.23 -6.16 -4.93
C LEU A 39 -5.03 -5.38 -4.38
N ALA A 40 -4.00 -5.19 -5.20
CA ALA A 40 -2.79 -4.51 -4.80
C ALA A 40 -2.52 -3.31 -5.72
N LEU A 41 -2.18 -2.17 -5.13
CA LEU A 41 -1.52 -1.08 -5.87
C LEU A 41 -0.03 -1.21 -5.60
N THR A 42 0.75 -1.46 -6.65
CA THR A 42 2.19 -1.70 -6.56
C THR A 42 2.93 -0.83 -7.56
N GLY A 43 4.09 -0.35 -7.17
CA GLY A 43 4.92 0.50 -8.01
C GLY A 43 5.76 1.43 -7.15
N THR A 44 6.05 2.62 -7.66
CA THR A 44 6.87 3.61 -6.95
C THR A 44 6.12 4.89 -6.66
N LEU A 45 6.47 5.53 -5.55
CA LEU A 45 6.07 6.89 -5.20
C LEU A 45 7.27 7.82 -5.23
N ASP A 46 7.09 9.00 -5.80
CA ASP A 46 8.10 10.05 -5.82
C ASP A 46 8.17 10.72 -4.44
N VAL A 47 9.34 10.66 -3.80
CA VAL A 47 9.58 11.23 -2.48
C VAL A 47 10.78 12.17 -2.54
N ASP A 48 10.56 13.44 -2.25
CA ASP A 48 11.62 14.43 -2.15
C ASP A 48 12.35 14.32 -0.80
N TYR A 49 13.66 14.09 -0.86
CA TYR A 49 14.51 14.02 0.31
C TYR A 49 15.85 14.72 0.04
N ARG A 50 16.15 15.76 0.81
CA ARG A 50 17.42 16.53 0.74
C ARG A 50 17.78 17.04 -0.66
N GLY A 51 16.78 17.53 -1.40
CA GLY A 51 16.98 18.12 -2.73
C GLY A 51 17.11 17.10 -3.86
N SER A 52 16.80 15.83 -3.61
CA SER A 52 16.70 14.79 -4.64
C SER A 52 15.38 14.04 -4.50
N THR A 53 14.78 13.68 -5.63
CA THR A 53 13.55 12.88 -5.68
C THR A 53 13.92 11.40 -5.79
N TYR A 54 13.33 10.57 -4.93
CA TYR A 54 13.55 9.13 -4.90
C TYR A 54 12.27 8.39 -5.28
N ASN A 55 12.40 7.38 -6.13
CA ASN A 55 11.32 6.47 -6.48
C ASN A 55 11.23 5.37 -5.42
N ILE A 56 10.37 5.55 -4.42
CA ILE A 56 10.25 4.59 -3.31
C ILE A 56 9.26 3.50 -3.67
N PRO A 57 9.68 2.23 -3.78
CA PRO A 57 8.80 1.12 -4.12
C PRO A 57 7.87 0.78 -2.96
N VAL A 58 6.57 0.72 -3.26
CA VAL A 58 5.50 0.47 -2.29
C VAL A 58 4.50 -0.56 -2.79
N ALA A 59 3.85 -1.24 -1.85
CA ALA A 59 2.71 -2.09 -2.08
C ALA A 59 1.58 -1.74 -1.10
N VAL A 60 0.39 -1.49 -1.66
CA VAL A 60 -0.84 -1.21 -0.92
C VAL A 60 -1.82 -2.35 -1.20
N HIS A 61 -2.03 -3.22 -0.22
CA HIS A 61 -2.97 -4.34 -0.30
C HIS A 61 -4.33 -3.94 0.25
N LEU A 62 -5.35 -4.05 -0.59
CA LEU A 62 -6.76 -3.82 -0.23
C LEU A 62 -7.44 -5.17 -0.02
N ARG A 63 -7.95 -5.43 1.19
CA ARG A 63 -8.77 -6.61 1.47
C ARG A 63 -10.17 -6.45 0.88
N ASP A 64 -10.89 -7.54 0.68
CA ASP A 64 -12.30 -7.55 0.26
C ASP A 64 -13.23 -6.71 1.15
N THR A 65 -12.86 -6.51 2.40
CA THR A 65 -13.55 -5.66 3.38
C THR A 65 -13.22 -4.16 3.30
N PHE A 66 -12.37 -3.72 2.36
CA PHE A 66 -12.13 -2.30 2.11
C PHE A 66 -13.38 -1.65 1.48
N PRO A 67 -13.78 -0.43 1.91
CA PRO A 67 -13.05 0.52 2.74
C PRO A 67 -13.29 0.38 4.25
N TYR A 68 -14.09 -0.55 4.75
CA TYR A 68 -14.36 -0.68 6.20
C TYR A 68 -13.15 -1.14 7.01
N THR A 69 -12.22 -1.85 6.38
CA THR A 69 -10.92 -2.20 6.97
C THR A 69 -9.79 -1.42 6.32
N ARG A 70 -8.80 -1.01 7.13
CA ARG A 70 -7.62 -0.30 6.63
C ARG A 70 -6.86 -1.09 5.55
N PRO A 71 -6.24 -0.40 4.58
CA PRO A 71 -5.30 -1.04 3.68
C PRO A 71 -4.04 -1.48 4.44
N ARG A 72 -3.35 -2.51 3.94
CA ARG A 72 -2.01 -2.86 4.41
C ARG A 72 -1.00 -2.21 3.48
N VAL A 73 -0.11 -1.40 4.03
CA VAL A 73 0.90 -0.67 3.27
C VAL A 73 2.28 -1.16 3.65
N ALA A 74 3.14 -1.40 2.67
CA ALA A 74 4.53 -1.79 2.89
C ALA A 74 5.45 -1.14 1.86
N VAL A 75 6.67 -0.83 2.28
CA VAL A 75 7.80 -0.54 1.39
C VAL A 75 8.38 -1.87 0.92
N VAL A 76 8.61 -2.00 -0.38
CA VAL A 76 9.11 -3.24 -1.01
C VAL A 76 10.48 -2.95 -1.61
N PRO A 77 11.58 -3.16 -0.86
CA PRO A 77 12.92 -2.86 -1.37
C PRO A 77 13.24 -3.70 -2.62
N THR A 78 13.96 -3.10 -3.56
CA THR A 78 14.68 -3.83 -4.62
C THR A 78 15.92 -4.51 -4.04
N ASP A 79 16.61 -5.33 -4.83
CA ASP A 79 17.77 -6.11 -4.39
C ASP A 79 18.94 -5.25 -3.85
N ASP A 80 19.02 -4.00 -4.29
CA ASP A 80 20.02 -3.01 -3.88
C ASP A 80 19.55 -2.09 -2.73
N MET A 81 18.32 -2.27 -2.24
CA MET A 81 17.75 -1.47 -1.16
C MET A 81 17.70 -2.24 0.16
N LEU A 82 17.80 -1.50 1.26
CA LEU A 82 17.62 -2.02 2.61
C LEU A 82 16.49 -1.28 3.32
N ILE A 83 15.62 -2.03 3.99
CA ILE A 83 14.62 -1.45 4.88
C ILE A 83 15.36 -0.87 6.08
N LYS A 84 15.14 0.42 6.35
CA LYS A 84 15.59 1.08 7.57
C LYS A 84 14.41 1.16 8.55
N PRO A 85 14.35 0.29 9.58
CA PRO A 85 13.28 0.33 10.56
C PRO A 85 13.29 1.65 11.34
N GLY A 86 12.12 2.13 11.72
CA GLY A 86 11.97 3.38 12.47
C GLY A 86 10.56 3.55 12.99
N THR A 87 10.20 4.78 13.36
CA THR A 87 8.91 5.10 13.98
C THR A 87 7.70 4.64 13.16
N HIS A 88 7.81 4.74 11.83
CA HIS A 88 6.70 4.47 10.91
C HIS A 88 6.93 3.24 10.02
N ILE A 89 8.04 2.51 10.19
CA ILE A 89 8.43 1.40 9.32
C ILE A 89 8.93 0.25 10.20
N LYS A 90 8.26 -0.90 10.12
CA LYS A 90 8.71 -2.13 10.78
C LYS A 90 9.87 -2.76 10.00
N GLY A 91 10.59 -3.68 10.64
CA GLY A 91 11.67 -4.46 10.00
C GLY A 91 11.22 -5.30 8.79
N SER A 92 9.93 -5.61 8.69
CA SER A 92 9.33 -6.26 7.52
C SER A 92 9.02 -5.32 6.35
N GLY A 93 9.25 -4.01 6.50
CA GLY A 93 8.88 -2.98 5.52
C GLY A 93 7.43 -2.49 5.67
N GLU A 94 6.64 -3.09 6.56
CA GLU A 94 5.26 -2.66 6.83
C GLU A 94 5.23 -1.26 7.44
N VAL A 95 4.37 -0.39 6.88
CA VAL A 95 4.20 0.99 7.30
C VAL A 95 3.23 1.05 8.48
N THR A 96 3.61 1.80 9.52
CA THR A 96 2.78 2.13 10.67
C THR A 96 2.55 3.64 10.70
N HIS A 97 1.29 4.07 10.74
CA HIS A 97 0.95 5.48 10.79
C HIS A 97 -0.40 5.67 11.49
N ALA A 98 -0.55 6.75 12.26
CA ALA A 98 -1.78 7.02 13.01
C ALA A 98 -3.03 7.06 12.10
N TYR A 99 -2.86 7.53 10.86
CA TYR A 99 -3.89 7.48 9.82
C TYR A 99 -4.41 6.05 9.55
N LEU A 100 -3.52 5.06 9.48
CA LEU A 100 -3.90 3.65 9.30
C LEU A 100 -4.55 3.08 10.56
N ASP A 101 -4.10 3.52 11.74
CA ASP A 101 -4.65 3.07 13.02
C ASP A 101 -6.06 3.62 13.28
N GLN A 102 -6.35 4.84 12.83
CA GLN A 102 -7.63 5.54 13.00
C GLN A 102 -8.54 5.45 11.75
N TRP A 103 -8.25 4.53 10.84
CA TRP A 103 -8.91 4.40 9.54
C TRP A 103 -10.45 4.40 9.59
N SER A 104 -11.05 3.71 10.58
CA SER A 104 -12.51 3.64 10.72
C SER A 104 -13.17 4.96 11.11
N GLN A 105 -12.41 5.97 11.52
CA GLN A 105 -12.92 7.32 11.82
C GLN A 105 -12.99 8.21 10.57
N GLN A 106 -12.56 7.69 9.42
CA GLN A 106 -12.43 8.44 8.17
C GLN A 106 -13.37 7.95 7.06
N VAL A 107 -14.11 6.87 7.32
CA VAL A 107 -15.08 6.25 6.41
C VAL A 107 -16.50 6.64 6.81
#